data_AF-A0A250KM19-F1
#
_entry.id   AF-A0A250KM19-F1
#
_cell.length_a   1.000
_cell.length_b   1.000
_cell.length_c   1.000
_cell.angle_alpha   90.00
_cell.angle_beta   90.00
_cell.angle_gamma   90.00
#
_symmetry.space_group_name_H-M   'P 1'
#
loop_
_entity.id
_entity.type
_entity.pdbx_description
1 polymer ?
#
loop_
_entity_poly.entity_id
_entity_poly.type
_entity_poly.pdbx_seq_one_letter_code
_entity_poly.pdbx_strand_id
1 'polypeptide(L)'
;MVERFNGRIEEVLQTHYFDTTADLETTLHRYVALSNRHIPQRALGHLTPIQALKNWQTSHPHLLRKRVYLHAGPDTRTVPNDSVDSLAQVC
;
A
#
# COMPACT_ATOMS: atom_id res chain seq x y z
N MET A 1 -7.98 -2.48 11.35
CA MET A 1 -7.55 -2.35 9.92
C MET A 1 -6.55 -3.43 9.57
N VAL A 2 -5.58 -3.66 10.45
CA VAL A 2 -4.56 -4.70 10.31
C VAL A 2 -5.18 -6.11 10.43
N GLU A 3 -6.16 -6.28 11.30
CA GLU A 3 -6.81 -7.56 11.57
C GLU A 3 -7.60 -8.06 10.35
N ARG A 4 -8.37 -7.17 9.71
CA ARG A 4 -9.07 -7.50 8.45
C ARG A 4 -8.12 -7.74 7.29
N PHE A 5 -6.99 -7.04 7.27
CA PHE A 5 -5.95 -7.26 6.28
C PHE A 5 -5.34 -8.66 6.45
N ASN A 6 -4.97 -9.02 7.68
CA ASN A 6 -4.40 -10.33 8.01
C ASN A 6 -5.40 -11.47 7.73
N GLY A 7 -6.68 -11.31 8.11
CA GLY A 7 -7.69 -12.33 7.85
C GLY A 7 -7.92 -12.62 6.36
N ARG A 8 -7.79 -11.61 5.49
CA ARG A 8 -7.88 -11.81 4.04
C ARG A 8 -6.64 -12.51 3.46
N ILE A 9 -5.45 -12.28 4.04
CA ILE A 9 -4.26 -13.05 3.65
C ILE A 9 -4.43 -14.51 4.08
N GLU A 10 -4.90 -14.74 5.30
CA GLU A 10 -5.20 -16.09 5.79
C GLU A 10 -6.19 -16.81 4.87
N GLU A 11 -7.27 -16.15 4.46
CA GLU A 11 -8.24 -16.70 3.51
C GLU A 11 -7.59 -17.07 2.17
N VAL A 12 -6.75 -16.20 1.60
CA VAL A 12 -6.01 -16.49 0.35
C VAL A 12 -5.11 -17.71 0.50
N LEU A 13 -4.40 -17.82 1.63
CA LEU A 13 -3.51 -18.96 1.91
C LEU A 13 -4.28 -20.27 2.14
N GLN A 14 -5.50 -20.20 2.68
CA GLN A 14 -6.35 -21.38 2.90
C GLN A 14 -7.06 -21.85 1.63
N THR A 15 -7.38 -20.94 0.71
CA THR A 15 -8.23 -21.21 -0.46
C THR A 15 -7.44 -21.43 -1.75
N HIS A 16 -6.18 -21.01 -1.81
CA HIS A 16 -5.35 -21.09 -3.01
C HIS A 16 -4.10 -21.94 -2.77
N TYR A 17 -3.88 -22.94 -3.63
CA TYR A 17 -2.63 -23.69 -3.67
C TYR A 17 -1.62 -22.98 -4.57
N PHE A 18 -0.38 -22.83 -4.12
CA PHE A 18 0.68 -22.17 -4.89
C PHE A 18 1.67 -23.22 -5.39
N ASP A 19 1.92 -23.23 -6.70
CA ASP A 19 2.86 -24.17 -7.32
C ASP A 19 4.33 -23.87 -6.98
N THR A 20 4.63 -22.61 -6.67
CA THR A 20 5.98 -22.16 -6.32
C THR A 20 5.97 -21.06 -5.27
N THR A 21 7.09 -20.89 -4.56
CA THR A 21 7.30 -19.76 -3.63
C THR A 21 7.22 -18.41 -4.34
N ALA A 22 7.68 -18.32 -5.59
CA ALA A 22 7.64 -17.08 -6.37
C ALA A 22 6.20 -16.62 -6.69
N ASP A 23 5.29 -17.57 -6.90
CA ASP A 23 3.87 -17.29 -7.13
C ASP A 23 3.18 -16.76 -5.87
N LEU A 24 3.46 -17.38 -4.72
CA LEU A 24 3.02 -16.88 -3.42
C LEU A 24 3.53 -15.46 -3.17
N GLU A 25 4.83 -15.22 -3.37
CA GLU A 25 5.45 -13.91 -3.19
C GLU A 25 4.79 -12.84 -4.09
N THR A 26 4.61 -13.15 -5.37
CA THR A 26 3.94 -12.27 -6.34
C THR A 26 2.52 -11.94 -5.90
N THR A 27 1.78 -12.93 -5.40
CA THR A 27 0.40 -12.78 -4.92
C THR A 27 0.34 -11.87 -3.70
N LEU A 28 1.23 -12.06 -2.72
CA LEU A 28 1.33 -11.21 -1.54
C LEU A 28 1.67 -9.76 -1.91
N HIS A 29 2.64 -9.55 -2.81
CA HIS A 29 2.98 -8.21 -3.30
C HIS A 29 1.81 -7.51 -3.99
N ARG A 30 1.09 -8.24 -4.86
CA ARG A 30 -0.11 -7.73 -5.53
C ARG A 30 -1.18 -7.35 -4.52
N TYR A 31 -1.37 -8.17 -3.49
CA TYR A 31 -2.37 -7.92 -2.46
C TYR A 31 -2.04 -6.68 -1.61
N VAL A 32 -0.78 -6.50 -1.21
CA VAL A 32 -0.32 -5.28 -0.51
C VAL A 32 -0.56 -4.03 -1.36
N ALA A 33 -0.20 -4.08 -2.65
CA ALA A 33 -0.42 -2.97 -3.57
C ALA A 33 -1.93 -2.66 -3.74
N LEU A 34 -2.76 -3.69 -3.88
CA LEU A 34 -4.21 -3.56 -4.02
C LEU A 34 -4.83 -2.92 -2.77
N SER A 35 -4.49 -3.44 -1.59
CA SER A 35 -4.99 -2.95 -0.30
C SER A 35 -4.61 -1.49 -0.06
N ASN A 36 -3.38 -1.09 -0.39
CA ASN A 36 -2.88 0.25 -0.10
C ASN A 36 -3.32 1.31 -1.12
N ARG A 37 -3.51 0.93 -2.39
CA ARG A 37 -3.74 1.89 -3.49
C ARG A 37 -5.17 1.88 -4.03
N HIS A 38 -5.86 0.75 -4.02
CA HIS A 38 -7.07 0.58 -4.82
C HIS A 38 -8.31 0.23 -4.01
N ILE A 39 -8.17 -0.34 -2.81
CA ILE A 39 -9.32 -0.70 -1.97
C ILE A 39 -9.59 0.43 -0.96
N PRO A 40 -10.69 1.17 -1.11
CA PRO A 40 -11.06 2.19 -0.14
C PRO A 40 -11.59 1.52 1.13
N GLN A 41 -11.27 2.12 2.27
CA GLN A 41 -11.61 1.55 3.57
C GLN A 41 -12.67 2.42 4.25
N ARG A 42 -13.78 1.81 4.68
CA ARG A 42 -14.88 2.52 5.36
C ARG A 42 -14.40 3.29 6.58
N ALA A 43 -13.50 2.71 7.35
CA ALA A 43 -12.93 3.35 8.54
C ALA A 43 -11.97 4.53 8.23
N LEU A 44 -11.57 4.72 6.96
CA LEU A 44 -10.88 5.93 6.48
C LEU A 44 -11.83 6.89 5.77
N GLY A 45 -13.15 6.76 5.97
CA GLY A 45 -14.12 7.58 5.24
C GLY A 45 -14.17 7.26 3.75
N HIS A 46 -14.05 5.98 3.39
CA HIS A 46 -14.02 5.51 1.99
C HIS A 46 -12.81 6.01 1.18
N LEU A 47 -11.68 6.23 1.86
CA LEU A 47 -10.39 6.52 1.23
C LEU A 47 -9.49 5.28 1.23
N THR A 48 -8.57 5.22 0.28
CA THR A 48 -7.48 4.25 0.33
C THR A 48 -6.43 4.70 1.36
N PRO A 49 -5.64 3.77 1.94
CA PRO A 49 -4.60 4.13 2.90
C PRO A 49 -3.63 5.21 2.40
N ILE A 50 -3.21 5.15 1.13
CA ILE A 50 -2.33 6.17 0.56
C ILE A 50 -3.03 7.52 0.44
N GLN A 51 -4.30 7.56 0.03
CA GLN A 51 -5.05 8.82 -0.04
C GLN A 51 -5.20 9.44 1.35
N ALA A 52 -5.55 8.64 2.36
CA ALA A 52 -5.67 9.12 3.73
C ALA A 52 -4.34 9.68 4.26
N LEU A 53 -3.23 8.99 4.01
CA LEU A 53 -1.89 9.45 4.41
C LEU A 53 -1.48 10.74 3.69
N LYS A 54 -1.74 10.86 2.38
CA LYS A 54 -1.47 12.09 1.61
C LYS A 54 -2.30 13.28 2.14
N ASN A 55 -3.59 13.07 2.39
CA ASN A 55 -4.47 14.10 2.95
C ASN A 55 -4.01 14.54 4.36
N TRP A 56 -3.59 13.58 5.17
CA TRP A 56 -3.08 13.87 6.51
C TRP A 56 -1.75 14.64 6.47
N GLN A 57 -0.85 14.29 5.55
CA GLN A 57 0.40 15.01 5.35
C GLN A 57 0.16 16.48 4.97
N THR A 58 -0.81 16.75 4.10
CA THR A 58 -1.17 18.12 3.70
C THR A 58 -1.77 18.92 4.86
N SER A 59 -2.65 18.30 5.67
CA SER A 59 -3.32 18.98 6.79
C SER A 59 -2.43 19.13 8.03
N HIS A 60 -1.50 18.20 8.25
CA HIS A 60 -0.63 18.15 9.43
C HIS A 60 0.85 17.96 9.04
N PRO A 61 1.45 18.89 8.27
CA PRO A 61 2.80 18.72 7.71
C PRO A 61 3.89 18.62 8.79
N HIS A 62 3.63 19.14 9.98
CA HIS A 62 4.55 19.07 11.12
C HIS A 62 4.59 17.70 11.80
N LEU A 63 3.57 16.85 11.60
CA LEU A 63 3.49 15.52 12.20
C LEU A 63 3.99 14.42 11.26
N LEU A 64 3.86 14.58 9.93
CA LEU A 64 4.35 13.62 8.94
C LEU A 64 5.46 14.19 8.06
N ARG A 65 6.71 14.08 8.53
CA ARG A 65 7.90 14.50 7.76
C ARG A 65 8.30 13.51 6.66
N LYS A 66 7.90 12.22 6.80
CA LYS A 66 8.20 11.17 5.83
C LYS A 66 7.29 11.30 4.60
N ARG A 67 7.86 11.16 3.41
CA ARG A 67 7.08 11.12 2.16
C ARG A 67 6.23 9.85 2.11
N VAL A 68 5.01 9.98 1.62
CA VAL A 68 4.09 8.84 1.43
C VAL A 68 4.38 8.18 0.07
N TYR A 69 5.11 7.08 0.07
CA TYR A 69 5.35 6.24 -1.10
C TYR A 69 5.23 4.75 -0.74
N LEU A 70 4.97 3.89 -1.73
CA LEU A 70 4.80 2.45 -1.55
C LEU A 70 6.14 1.73 -1.81
N HIS A 71 7.11 1.89 -0.91
CA HIS A 71 8.35 1.11 -0.94
C HIS A 71 8.47 0.23 0.30
N ALA A 72 8.91 -1.01 0.08
CA ALA A 72 9.36 -1.88 1.15
C ALA A 72 10.83 -1.58 1.45
N GLY A 73 11.17 -1.47 2.73
CA GLY A 73 12.54 -1.25 3.20
C GLY A 73 12.74 0.02 4.03
N PRO A 74 13.87 0.15 4.74
CA PRO A 74 14.21 1.36 5.49
C PRO A 74 14.48 2.54 4.55
N ASP A 75 14.06 3.74 4.94
CA ASP A 75 14.39 4.96 4.20
C ASP A 75 15.89 5.22 4.31
N THR A 76 16.65 4.97 3.25
CA THR A 76 18.00 5.48 3.13
C THR A 76 17.93 6.96 2.76
N ARG A 77 18.78 7.81 3.34
CA ARG A 77 18.77 9.27 3.09
C ARG A 77 19.09 9.66 1.64
N THR A 78 19.46 8.68 0.82
CA THR A 78 19.82 8.79 -0.59
C THR A 78 18.74 8.13 -1.44
N VAL A 79 17.56 8.73 -1.52
CA VAL A 79 16.61 8.42 -2.60
C VAL A 79 16.91 9.38 -3.76
N PRO A 80 17.47 8.89 -4.89
CA PRO A 80 17.61 9.70 -6.08
C PRO A 80 16.24 10.16 -6.57
N ASN A 81 16.24 11.36 -7.14
CA ASN A 81 15.06 12.09 -7.56
C ASN A 81 14.50 11.52 -8.86
N ASP A 82 13.92 10.31 -8.83
CA ASP A 82 13.41 9.67 -10.04
C ASP A 82 11.88 9.64 -10.06
N SER A 83 11.33 10.66 -10.73
CA SER A 83 10.24 10.60 -11.71
C SER A 83 9.34 9.35 -11.70
N VAL A 84 8.27 9.34 -10.90
CA VAL A 84 7.01 8.64 -11.22
C VAL A 84 5.87 9.16 -10.33
N ASP A 85 5.39 10.37 -10.64
CA ASP A 85 4.00 10.77 -10.41
C ASP A 85 3.15 10.59 -11.69
N SER A 86 3.67 9.90 -12.71
CA SER A 86 2.95 9.61 -13.96
C SER A 86 2.16 8.32 -13.89
N LEU A 87 1.21 8.18 -12.95
CA LEU A 87 0.04 7.31 -13.10
C LEU A 87 -1.20 7.83 -12.33
N ALA A 88 -1.24 9.13 -12.02
CA ALA A 88 -2.48 9.79 -11.57
C ALA A 88 -3.26 10.45 -12.72
N GLN A 89 -2.96 10.11 -13.98
CA GLN A 89 -3.59 10.72 -15.15
C GLN A 89 -3.96 9.71 -16.24
N VAL A 90 -4.60 8.60 -15.91
CA VAL A 90 -5.49 7.88 -16.86
C VAL A 90 -6.57 7.16 -16.04
N CYS A 91 -7.82 7.54 -16.32
CA CYS A 91 -9.11 7.08 -15.77
C CYS A 91 -9.50 7.62 -14.39
#